data_AF-A0A534KA06-F1
#
_entry.id   AF-A0A534KA06-F1
#
_cell.length_a   1.000
_cell.length_b   1.000
_cell.length_c   1.000
_cell.angle_alpha   90.00
_cell.angle_beta   90.00
_cell.angle_gamma   90.00
#
_symmetry.space_group_name_H-M   'P 1'
#
loop_
_entity.id
_entity.type
_entity.pdbx_description
1 polymer ?
#
loop_
_entity_poly.entity_id
_entity_poly.type
_entity_poly.pdbx_seq_one_letter_code
_entity_poly.pdbx_strand_id
1 'polypeptide(L)'
;MTGWYRNRDVFYFDEGTRSPTAGSVVQDAPIYAFFHSDGTPVSGQRNVIDVLPGAAGYSDLWRVVKVVVDATYTANSLKDARSILAARDAGQVTLETTDIYVNCPVVS
;
A
#
# COMPACT_ATOMS: atom_id res chain seq x y z
N MET A 1 4.58 -6.40 -24.34
CA MET A 1 5.47 -5.56 -25.19
C MET A 1 6.90 -6.08 -25.06
N THR A 2 7.73 -6.03 -26.10
CA THR A 2 9.16 -6.40 -26.02
C THR A 2 10.05 -5.16 -25.92
N GLY A 3 11.22 -5.29 -25.31
CA GLY A 3 12.26 -4.25 -25.33
C GLY A 3 13.64 -4.80 -24.96
N TRP A 4 14.59 -3.90 -24.68
CA TRP A 4 16.01 -4.25 -24.48
C TRP A 4 16.50 -3.78 -23.11
N TYR A 5 17.18 -4.66 -22.36
CA TYR A 5 17.94 -4.29 -21.15
C TYR A 5 19.30 -4.98 -21.15
N ARG A 6 20.38 -4.20 -21.11
CA ARG A 6 21.78 -4.70 -21.14
C ARG A 6 22.04 -5.74 -22.25
N ASN A 7 21.64 -5.40 -23.48
CA ASN A 7 21.79 -6.25 -24.67
C ASN A 7 21.06 -7.60 -24.60
N ARG A 8 19.97 -7.67 -23.83
CA ARG A 8 19.09 -8.83 -23.75
C ARG A 8 17.65 -8.41 -24.03
N ASP A 9 16.93 -9.25 -24.74
CA ASP A 9 15.48 -9.12 -24.89
C ASP A 9 14.81 -9.26 -23.52
N VAL A 10 13.89 -8.34 -23.24
CA VAL A 10 13.00 -8.39 -22.07
C VAL A 10 11.55 -8.27 -22.51
N PHE A 11 10.69 -8.97 -21.79
CA PHE A 11 9.24 -8.92 -21.99
C PHE A 11 8.63 -8.07 -20.89
N TYR A 12 7.82 -7.09 -21.29
CA TYR A 12 7.02 -6.27 -20.40
C TYR A 12 5.58 -6.75 -20.46
N PHE A 13 5.01 -6.98 -19.27
CA PHE A 13 3.59 -7.11 -19.08
C PHE A 13 2.97 -5.71 -19.05
N ASP A 14 1.81 -5.58 -19.69
CA ASP A 14 0.98 -4.39 -19.56
C ASP A 14 0.00 -4.65 -18.42
N GLU A 15 0.28 -4.06 -17.26
CA GLU A 15 -0.53 -4.19 -16.05
C GLU A 15 -1.66 -3.15 -16.00
N GLY A 16 -1.92 -2.44 -17.09
CA GLY A 16 -2.99 -1.45 -17.19
C GLY A 16 -2.59 -0.08 -16.62
N THR A 17 -3.42 0.47 -15.71
CA THR A 17 -3.16 1.81 -15.15
C THR A 17 -1.88 1.79 -14.34
N ARG A 18 -0.98 2.74 -14.59
CA ARG A 18 0.31 2.91 -13.89
C ARG A 18 0.31 4.13 -12.96
N SER A 19 1.28 4.23 -12.05
CA SER A 19 1.45 5.39 -11.18
C SER A 19 1.36 6.71 -11.95
N PRO A 20 0.59 7.68 -11.45
CA PRO A 20 0.62 9.03 -11.97
C PRO A 20 1.97 9.67 -11.67
N THR A 21 2.32 10.66 -12.48
CA THR A 21 3.55 11.44 -12.30
C THR A 21 3.19 12.90 -12.10
N ALA A 22 3.86 13.56 -11.15
CA ALA A 22 3.89 15.00 -11.03
C ALA A 22 5.24 15.48 -11.56
N GLY A 23 5.28 15.81 -12.86
CA GLY A 23 6.55 16.04 -13.57
C GLY A 23 7.37 14.75 -13.64
N SER A 24 8.58 14.74 -13.07
CA SER A 24 9.46 13.56 -13.04
C SER A 24 9.30 12.69 -11.79
N VAL A 25 8.37 13.05 -10.88
CA VAL A 25 8.18 12.34 -9.61
C VAL A 25 6.98 11.40 -9.72
N VAL A 26 7.22 10.10 -9.50
CA VAL A 26 6.18 9.08 -9.36
C VAL A 26 5.42 9.34 -8.06
N GLN A 27 4.09 9.45 -8.14
CA GLN A 27 3.23 9.60 -6.97
C GLN A 27 2.88 8.23 -6.41
N ASP A 28 3.00 8.05 -5.10
CA ASP A 28 2.62 6.83 -4.40
C ASP A 28 1.16 6.84 -3.91
N ALA A 29 0.65 5.65 -3.58
CA ALA A 29 -0.60 5.44 -2.85
C ALA A 29 -0.35 4.71 -1.52
N PRO A 30 -1.17 4.92 -0.47
CA PRO A 30 -0.95 4.25 0.80
C PRO A 30 -1.29 2.75 0.72
N ILE A 31 -0.41 1.92 1.28
CA ILE A 31 -0.72 0.54 1.67
C ILE A 31 -0.56 0.41 3.18
N TYR A 32 -1.61 -0.04 3.86
CA TYR A 32 -1.64 -0.13 5.31
C TYR A 32 -1.23 -1.51 5.77
N ALA A 33 -0.15 -1.60 6.55
CA ALA A 33 0.34 -2.83 7.16
C ALA A 33 0.28 -2.71 8.68
N PHE A 34 -0.13 -3.76 9.40
CA PHE A 34 -0.43 -3.65 10.81
C PHE A 34 0.64 -4.30 11.68
N PHE A 35 0.98 -3.62 12.77
CA PHE A 35 2.00 -4.01 13.72
C PHE A 35 1.52 -3.79 15.15
N HIS A 36 2.02 -4.58 16.08
CA HIS A 36 1.95 -4.25 17.51
C HIS A 36 3.01 -3.19 17.85
N SER A 37 2.88 -2.56 19.02
CA SER A 37 3.79 -1.51 19.49
C SER A 37 5.24 -1.96 19.67
N ASP A 38 5.49 -3.26 19.82
CA ASP A 38 6.83 -3.85 19.85
C ASP A 38 7.44 -4.05 18.45
N GLY A 39 6.72 -3.68 17.39
CA GLY A 39 7.15 -3.77 16.00
C GLY A 39 6.91 -5.14 15.36
N THR A 40 6.30 -6.10 16.06
CA THR A 40 5.93 -7.38 15.47
C THR A 40 4.70 -7.24 14.57
N PRO A 41 4.64 -7.93 13.42
CA PRO A 41 3.47 -7.87 12.54
C PRO A 41 2.26 -8.55 13.19
N VAL A 42 1.06 -8.00 13.00
CA VAL A 42 -0.18 -8.63 13.46
C VAL A 42 -0.43 -9.92 12.67
N SER A 43 -0.36 -11.07 13.33
CA SER A 43 -0.50 -12.37 12.68
C SER A 43 -1.86 -12.52 11.97
N GLY A 44 -1.83 -12.98 10.72
CA GLY A 44 -3.04 -13.20 9.91
C GLY A 44 -3.72 -11.93 9.38
N GLN A 45 -3.20 -10.74 9.67
CA GLN A 45 -3.71 -9.49 9.09
C GLN A 45 -3.25 -9.36 7.64
N ARG A 46 -4.19 -8.99 6.76
CA ARG A 46 -3.91 -8.60 5.37
C ARG A 46 -3.60 -7.11 5.29
N ASN A 47 -2.73 -6.73 4.35
CA ASN A 47 -2.56 -5.33 4.01
C ASN A 47 -3.88 -4.76 3.46
N VAL A 48 -4.14 -3.49 3.76
CA VAL A 48 -5.31 -2.77 3.25
C VAL A 48 -4.84 -1.75 2.22
N ILE A 49 -5.47 -1.77 1.05
CA ILE A 49 -5.43 -0.73 0.02
C ILE A 49 -6.87 -0.27 -0.21
N ASP A 50 -7.07 0.98 -0.60
CA ASP A 50 -8.44 1.53 -0.78
C ASP A 50 -8.61 2.28 -2.11
N VAL A 51 -7.70 2.02 -3.05
CA VAL A 51 -7.74 2.58 -4.40
C VAL A 51 -7.40 1.50 -5.42
N LEU A 52 -8.17 1.43 -6.50
CA LEU A 52 -8.07 0.41 -7.55
C LEU A 52 -7.65 1.03 -8.88
N PRO A 53 -7.09 0.25 -9.81
CA PRO A 53 -6.77 0.73 -11.16
C PRO A 53 -7.94 1.49 -11.80
N GLY A 54 -7.65 2.62 -12.43
CA GLY A 54 -8.66 3.50 -13.05
C GLY A 54 -9.33 4.50 -12.10
N ALA A 55 -9.18 4.36 -10.78
CA ALA A 55 -9.64 5.36 -9.83
C ALA A 55 -8.62 6.51 -9.65
N ALA A 56 -9.11 7.71 -9.34
CA ALA A 56 -8.24 8.83 -9.00
C ALA A 56 -7.42 8.51 -7.74
N GLY A 57 -6.11 8.77 -7.80
CA GLY A 57 -5.19 8.48 -6.70
C GLY A 57 -4.62 7.05 -6.69
N TYR A 58 -4.98 6.21 -7.66
CA TYR A 58 -4.33 4.91 -7.82
C TYR A 58 -2.85 5.07 -8.18
N SER A 59 -2.02 4.20 -7.64
CA SER A 59 -0.61 4.07 -7.99
C SER A 59 -0.19 2.61 -7.82
N ASP A 60 0.61 2.08 -8.76
CA ASP A 60 1.26 0.78 -8.61
C ASP A 60 2.49 0.84 -7.68
N LEU A 61 3.04 2.04 -7.45
CA LEU A 61 3.95 2.34 -6.35
C LEU A 61 3.17 2.63 -5.06
N TRP A 62 3.37 1.82 -4.03
CA TRP A 62 2.74 1.98 -2.73
C TRP A 62 3.74 2.42 -1.68
N ARG A 63 3.34 3.35 -0.81
CA ARG A 63 4.09 3.71 0.39
C ARG A 63 3.47 3.01 1.60
N VAL A 64 4.30 2.28 2.34
CA VAL A 64 3.83 1.56 3.52
C VAL A 64 3.52 2.56 4.63
N VAL A 65 2.28 2.49 5.12
CA VAL A 65 1.83 3.15 6.34
C VAL A 65 1.64 2.06 7.39
N LYS A 66 2.39 2.13 8.50
CA LYS A 66 2.17 1.21 9.62
C LYS A 66 0.95 1.64 10.41
N VAL A 67 0.04 0.71 10.62
CA VAL A 67 -1.07 0.83 11.57
C VAL A 67 -0.62 0.13 12.85
N VAL A 68 -0.28 0.91 13.87
CA VAL A 68 0.13 0.40 15.17
C VAL A 68 -1.11 0.19 16.02
N VAL A 69 -1.32 -1.06 16.43
CA VAL A 69 -2.49 -1.52 17.18
C VAL A 69 -2.08 -2.08 18.54
N ASP A 70 -3.02 -2.11 19.48
CA ASP A 70 -2.81 -2.76 20.78
C ASP A 70 -2.89 -4.30 20.70
N ALA A 71 -2.65 -4.97 21.82
CA ALA A 71 -2.68 -6.42 21.92
C ALA A 71 -4.10 -7.03 21.84
N THR A 72 -5.15 -6.22 21.98
CA THR A 72 -6.56 -6.65 21.92
C THR A 72 -7.14 -6.56 20.51
N TYR A 73 -6.40 -5.98 19.57
CA TYR A 73 -6.81 -5.86 18.18
C TYR A 73 -7.08 -7.23 17.54
N THR A 74 -8.26 -7.36 16.93
CA THR A 74 -8.63 -8.55 16.14
C THR A 74 -8.20 -8.38 14.69
N ALA A 75 -7.37 -9.29 14.19
CA ALA A 75 -6.90 -9.28 12.81
C ALA A 75 -8.08 -9.25 11.80
N ASN A 76 -7.90 -8.43 10.76
CA ASN A 76 -8.86 -8.15 9.71
C ASN A 76 -10.18 -7.52 10.20
N SER A 77 -10.21 -6.85 11.36
CA SER A 77 -11.38 -6.07 11.78
C SER A 77 -11.48 -4.71 11.07
N LEU A 78 -10.35 -4.10 10.72
CA LEU A 78 -10.27 -2.91 9.86
C LEU A 78 -9.85 -3.34 8.44
N LYS A 79 -10.68 -3.03 7.45
CA LYS A 79 -10.56 -3.56 6.07
C LYS A 79 -10.59 -2.51 4.96
N ASP A 80 -10.68 -1.23 5.31
CA ASP A 80 -10.69 -0.11 4.38
C ASP A 80 -10.00 1.11 5.02
N ALA A 81 -9.54 2.08 4.21
CA ALA A 81 -8.78 3.22 4.75
C ALA A 81 -9.66 4.08 5.66
N ARG A 82 -10.96 4.20 5.35
CA ARG A 82 -11.92 4.98 6.15
C ARG A 82 -12.01 4.47 7.60
N SER A 83 -12.14 3.16 7.80
CA SER A 83 -12.22 2.53 9.12
C SER A 83 -10.91 2.67 9.89
N ILE A 84 -9.76 2.59 9.20
CA ILE A 84 -8.43 2.83 9.79
C ILE A 84 -8.31 4.28 10.26
N LEU A 85 -8.69 5.25 9.42
CA LEU A 85 -8.65 6.68 9.76
C LEU A 85 -9.60 7.01 10.91
N ALA A 86 -10.81 6.45 10.91
CA ALA A 86 -11.75 6.61 12.02
C ALA A 86 -11.20 6.04 13.34
N ALA A 87 -10.56 4.87 13.30
CA ALA A 87 -9.91 4.27 14.47
C ALA A 87 -8.75 5.14 14.99
N ARG A 88 -7.97 5.75 14.08
CA ARG A 88 -6.90 6.70 14.44
C ARG A 88 -7.48 7.93 15.13
N ASP A 89 -8.52 8.52 14.56
CA ASP A 89 -9.15 9.73 15.10
C ASP A 89 -9.84 9.46 16.45
N ALA A 90 -10.27 8.22 16.69
CA ALA A 90 -10.75 7.73 17.98
C ALA A 90 -9.62 7.35 18.98
N GLY A 91 -8.35 7.47 18.59
CA GLY A 91 -7.19 7.12 19.42
C GLY A 91 -6.97 5.62 19.63
N GLN A 92 -7.59 4.76 18.83
CA GLN A 92 -7.50 3.30 18.94
C GLN A 92 -6.27 2.73 18.23
N VAL A 93 -5.77 3.44 17.22
CA VAL A 93 -4.56 3.06 16.47
C VAL A 93 -3.67 4.28 16.23
N THR A 94 -2.39 4.06 16.01
CA THR A 94 -1.46 5.10 15.53
C THR A 94 -1.04 4.80 14.10
N LEU A 95 -0.89 5.84 13.27
CA LEU A 95 -0.39 5.70 11.90
C LEU A 95 1.02 6.26 11.78
N GLU A 96 1.94 5.45 11.27
CA GLU A 96 3.32 5.85 10.98
C GLU A 96 3.58 5.73 9.49
N THR A 97 3.84 6.86 8.83
CA THR A 97 4.26 6.86 7.43
C THR A 97 5.74 6.48 7.36
N THR A 98 6.08 5.52 6.52
CA THR A 98 7.46 5.03 6.39
C THR A 98 8.10 5.48 5.09
N ASP A 99 9.43 5.38 4.96
CA ASP A 99 10.13 5.53 3.68
C ASP A 99 10.29 4.18 2.93
N ILE A 100 9.42 3.23 3.25
CA ILE A 100 9.36 1.92 2.58
C ILE A 100 8.34 2.02 1.45
N TYR A 101 8.82 1.79 0.24
CA TYR A 101 8.01 1.77 -0.97
C TYR A 101 8.01 0.36 -1.57
N VAL A 102 6.85 -0.08 -2.04
CA VAL A 102 6.69 -1.38 -2.72
C VAL A 102 5.99 -1.17 -4.05
N ASN A 103 6.55 -1.74 -5.11
CA ASN A 103 5.88 -1.78 -6.41
C ASN A 103 5.01 -3.04 -6.47
N CYS A 104 3.69 -2.88 -6.44
CA CYS A 104 2.72 -3.98 -6.37
C CYS A 104 1.47 -3.64 -7.20
N PRO A 105 1.52 -3.71 -8.54
CA PRO A 105 0.36 -3.44 -9.36
C PRO A 105 -0.81 -4.36 -8.99
N VAL A 106 -2.01 -3.79 -8.91
CA VAL A 106 -3.25 -4.54 -8.74
C VAL A 106 -3.74 -4.95 -10.11
N VAL A 107 -3.91 -6.26 -10.30
CA VAL A 107 -4.46 -6.85 -11.51
C VAL A 107 -5.86 -7.40 -11.23
N SER A 108 -6.79 -7.18 -12.16
CA SER A 108 -8.19 -7.60 -12.07
C SER A 108 -8.67 -8.22 -13.38
#